data_AF-A0AAQ4E5A4-F1
#
_entry.id   AF-A0AAQ4E5A4-F1
#
_cell.length_a   1.000
_cell.length_b   1.000
_cell.length_c   1.000
_cell.angle_alpha   90.00
_cell.angle_beta   90.00
_cell.angle_gamma   90.00
#
_symmetry.space_group_name_H-M   'P 1'
#
loop_
_entity.id
_entity.type
_entity.pdbx_description
1 polymer ?
#
loop_
_entity_poly.entity_id
_entity_poly.type
_entity_poly.pdbx_seq_one_letter_code
_entity_poly.pdbx_strand_id
1 'polypeptide(L)'
;MAVPRNLTRISLQVFSLPCVAGETEPASTPIVELIQGATFIKHLVLSLEWECCPNGWNVCGPAICEAVCQNPSIRTLILFFPRGSGYDLAPVAGLLYRSRGLRKLTLTPPDEEAFAAFITELSKPELANNYSMQDLAFFSPVYKKMTERLAIQDILLKNRALAKRAARFVTGTRVKYTADAFEKVCNFTTLVDELQATAFVEEAEAKELISRCVLRLADFTEFMRLAGVVRDGIECSARDDGKTQLGDLPDLCLRRIRRFLRLNDVLDSSY
;
A
#
# COMPACT_ATOMS: atom_id res chain seq x y z
N MET A 1 -1.31 10.19 -33.51
CA MET A 1 -0.45 9.12 -32.98
C MET A 1 -1.27 8.25 -32.05
N ALA A 2 -1.51 7.00 -32.40
CA ALA A 2 -2.24 6.05 -31.55
C ALA A 2 -1.32 5.60 -30.41
N VAL A 3 -1.66 5.97 -29.17
CA VAL A 3 -1.01 5.43 -27.97
C VAL A 3 -1.34 3.94 -27.87
N PRO A 4 -0.36 3.03 -27.74
CA PRO A 4 -0.65 1.60 -27.68
C PRO A 4 -1.50 1.28 -26.44
N ARG A 5 -2.66 0.66 -26.64
CA ARG A 5 -3.69 0.46 -25.61
C ARG A 5 -3.30 -0.43 -24.42
N ASN A 6 -2.10 -1.02 -24.37
CA ASN A 6 -1.71 -1.99 -23.34
C ASN A 6 -0.23 -1.91 -22.89
N LEU A 7 0.38 -0.72 -22.86
CA LEU A 7 1.71 -0.55 -22.26
C LEU A 7 1.62 -0.51 -20.72
N THR A 8 1.54 -1.68 -20.08
CA THR A 8 1.55 -1.79 -18.61
C THR A 8 2.94 -1.62 -18.00
N ARG A 9 3.99 -1.62 -18.83
CA ARG A 9 5.38 -1.48 -18.41
C ARG A 9 6.07 -0.36 -19.19
N ILE A 10 6.72 0.54 -18.46
CA ILE A 10 7.63 1.53 -19.03
C ILE A 10 9.02 1.35 -18.43
N SER A 11 10.03 1.42 -19.29
CA SER A 11 11.43 1.45 -18.89
C SER A 11 12.03 2.75 -19.36
N LEU A 12 12.52 3.56 -18.43
CA LEU A 12 13.20 4.81 -18.70
C LEU A 12 14.66 4.64 -18.33
N GLN A 13 15.54 4.85 -19.30
CA GLN A 13 16.96 5.04 -19.07
C GLN A 13 17.25 6.53 -19.18
N VAL A 14 17.70 7.12 -18.09
CA VAL A 14 18.01 8.54 -18.00
C VAL A 14 19.52 8.66 -17.92
N PHE A 15 20.15 9.04 -19.04
CA PHE A 15 21.62 9.12 -19.19
C PHE A 15 22.16 10.54 -18.96
N SER A 16 21.33 11.55 -19.26
CA SER A 16 21.70 12.95 -19.05
C SER A 16 20.41 13.75 -18.96
N LEU A 17 20.25 14.45 -17.84
CA LEU A 17 19.32 15.56 -17.77
C LEU A 17 20.17 16.81 -17.65
N PRO A 18 19.91 17.85 -18.46
CA PRO A 18 20.71 19.05 -18.41
C PRO A 18 20.49 19.71 -17.04
N CYS A 19 21.50 19.61 -16.18
CA CYS A 19 21.62 20.48 -15.01
C CYS A 19 22.05 21.85 -15.53
N VAL A 20 21.15 22.60 -16.17
CA VAL A 20 21.46 23.97 -16.60
C VAL A 20 21.53 24.82 -15.34
N ALA A 21 22.73 25.27 -14.98
CA ALA A 21 22.92 26.23 -13.90
C ALA A 21 22.14 27.52 -14.23
N GLY A 22 20.98 27.71 -13.59
CA GLY A 22 20.16 28.92 -13.74
C GLY A 22 18.72 28.71 -14.22
N GLU A 23 18.32 27.51 -14.63
CA GLU A 23 16.91 27.21 -14.90
C GLU A 23 16.21 26.67 -13.64
N THR A 24 15.05 27.25 -13.32
CA THR A 24 14.26 26.96 -12.10
C THR A 24 13.50 25.64 -12.14
N GLU A 25 13.51 24.92 -13.26
CA GLU A 25 12.83 23.64 -13.35
C GLU A 25 13.81 22.48 -13.13
N PRO A 26 13.58 21.64 -12.11
CA PRO A 26 14.44 20.51 -11.87
C PRO A 26 14.36 19.55 -13.06
N ALA A 27 15.52 19.01 -13.45
CA ALA A 27 15.68 17.93 -14.41
C ALA A 27 14.63 16.79 -14.30
N SER A 28 14.05 16.57 -13.12
CA SER A 28 12.99 15.60 -12.87
C SER A 28 11.61 15.96 -13.45
N THR A 29 11.33 17.19 -13.86
CA THR A 29 9.98 17.65 -14.27
C THR A 29 9.35 16.74 -15.33
N PRO A 30 10.01 16.38 -16.45
CA PRO A 30 9.39 15.52 -17.46
C PRO A 30 9.12 14.10 -16.94
N ILE A 31 9.96 13.59 -16.05
CA ILE A 31 9.78 12.26 -15.43
C ILE A 31 8.60 12.30 -14.46
N VAL A 32 8.51 13.35 -13.64
CA VAL A 32 7.42 13.57 -12.70
C VAL A 32 6.09 13.71 -13.43
N GLU A 33 6.04 14.52 -14.48
CA GLU A 33 4.85 14.69 -15.32
C GLU A 33 4.41 13.38 -15.98
N LEU A 34 5.37 12.62 -16.52
CA LEU A 34 5.09 11.30 -17.10
C LEU A 34 4.51 10.36 -16.03
N ILE A 35 5.10 10.31 -14.84
CA ILE A 35 4.61 9.49 -13.74
C ILE A 35 3.22 9.95 -13.33
N GLN A 36 2.97 11.24 -13.14
CA GLN A 36 1.66 11.74 -12.70
C GLN A 36 0.57 11.57 -13.76
N GLY A 37 0.88 11.76 -15.04
CA GLY A 37 -0.05 11.59 -16.16
C GLY A 37 -0.36 10.12 -16.50
N ALA A 38 0.46 9.19 -16.03
CA ALA A 38 0.34 7.78 -16.36
C ALA A 38 -0.75 7.06 -15.55
N THR A 39 -1.94 6.87 -16.14
CA THR A 39 -3.04 6.17 -15.48
C THR A 39 -3.05 4.65 -15.69
N PHE A 40 -2.23 4.13 -16.61
CA PHE A 40 -2.25 2.71 -17.01
C PHE A 40 -0.92 1.97 -16.77
N ILE A 41 0.14 2.67 -16.38
CA ILE A 41 1.45 2.05 -16.10
C ILE A 41 1.36 1.30 -14.77
N LYS A 42 1.57 -0.03 -14.81
CA LYS A 42 1.63 -0.88 -13.61
C LYS A 42 3.07 -1.17 -13.18
N HIS A 43 4.01 -1.19 -14.13
CA HIS A 43 5.42 -1.49 -13.91
C HIS A 43 6.29 -0.34 -14.42
N LEU A 44 6.97 0.34 -13.50
CA LEU A 44 7.92 1.39 -13.81
C LEU A 44 9.35 0.91 -13.53
N VAL A 45 10.18 0.98 -14.55
CA VAL A 45 11.62 0.72 -14.44
C VAL A 45 12.36 2.02 -14.68
N LEU A 46 13.13 2.47 -13.69
CA LEU A 46 13.99 3.64 -13.78
C LEU A 46 15.44 3.18 -13.68
N SER A 47 16.18 3.34 -14.76
CA SER A 47 17.63 3.24 -14.78
C SER A 47 18.19 4.66 -14.80
N LEU A 48 18.82 5.05 -13.71
CA LEU A 48 19.28 6.42 -13.51
C LEU A 48 20.79 6.44 -13.60
N GLU A 49 21.32 6.85 -14.75
CA GLU A 49 22.75 7.03 -14.98
C GLU A 49 22.98 8.53 -15.16
N TRP A 50 23.29 9.24 -14.09
CA TRP A 50 23.58 10.67 -14.19
C TRP A 50 25.06 10.91 -14.44
N GLU A 51 25.43 11.01 -15.72
CA GLU A 51 26.82 11.32 -16.09
C GLU A 51 27.22 12.77 -15.75
N CYS A 52 26.26 13.71 -15.81
CA CYS A 52 26.57 15.15 -15.70
C CYS A 52 26.32 15.76 -14.31
N CYS A 53 25.74 15.01 -13.36
CA CYS A 53 25.34 15.55 -12.07
C CYS A 53 25.54 14.49 -10.97
N PRO A 54 26.70 14.51 -10.26
CA PRO A 54 27.07 13.51 -9.25
C PRO A 54 26.04 13.33 -8.12
N ASN A 55 25.13 14.29 -7.94
CA ASN A 55 24.06 14.27 -6.93
C ASN A 55 22.65 14.33 -7.53
N GLY A 56 22.47 13.96 -8.80
CA GLY A 56 21.18 14.05 -9.50
C GLY A 56 20.02 13.40 -8.72
N TRP A 57 20.25 12.22 -8.12
CA TRP A 57 19.25 11.55 -7.29
C TRP A 57 18.90 12.33 -6.03
N ASN A 58 19.89 12.90 -5.37
CA ASN A 58 19.69 13.59 -4.10
C ASN A 58 18.82 14.84 -4.29
N VAL A 59 18.84 15.43 -5.50
CA VAL A 59 17.97 16.56 -5.90
C VAL A 59 16.61 16.07 -6.44
N CYS A 60 16.61 15.11 -7.35
CA CYS A 60 15.42 14.71 -8.12
C CYS A 60 14.60 13.58 -7.47
N GLY A 61 15.25 12.71 -6.71
CA GLY A 61 14.71 11.51 -6.10
C GLY A 61 13.51 11.76 -5.20
N PRO A 62 13.51 12.78 -4.33
CA PRO A 62 12.33 13.14 -3.54
C PRO A 62 11.08 13.43 -4.38
N ALA A 63 11.22 14.22 -5.46
CA ALA A 63 10.11 14.57 -6.34
C ALA A 63 9.60 13.36 -7.12
N ILE A 64 10.51 12.51 -7.62
CA ILE A 64 10.15 11.26 -8.31
C ILE A 64 9.42 10.30 -7.36
N CYS A 65 9.93 10.12 -6.14
CA CYS A 65 9.30 9.28 -5.12
C CYS A 65 7.90 9.80 -4.76
N GLU A 66 7.74 11.12 -4.63
CA GLU A 66 6.44 11.73 -4.37
C GLU A 66 5.46 11.50 -5.53
N ALA A 67 5.91 11.67 -6.78
CA ALA A 67 5.11 11.39 -7.96
C ALA A 67 4.62 9.92 -8.00
N VAL A 68 5.50 8.97 -7.68
CA VAL A 68 5.12 7.55 -7.57
C VAL A 68 4.14 7.31 -6.42
N CYS A 69 4.32 7.99 -5.29
CA CYS A 69 3.40 7.88 -4.15
C CYS A 69 1.97 8.33 -4.49
N GLN A 70 1.86 9.38 -5.31
CA GLN A 70 0.58 9.93 -5.77
C GLN A 70 -0.03 9.15 -6.92
N ASN A 71 0.74 8.31 -7.62
CA ASN A 71 0.25 7.51 -8.73
C ASN A 71 -0.34 6.16 -8.22
N PRO A 72 -1.67 5.97 -8.28
CA PRO A 72 -2.31 4.74 -7.79
C PRO A 72 -2.20 3.57 -8.78
N SER A 73 -1.70 3.78 -10.00
CA SER A 73 -1.60 2.76 -11.04
C SER A 73 -0.27 2.00 -10.98
N ILE A 74 0.81 2.65 -10.54
CA ILE A 74 2.14 2.02 -10.41
C ILE A 74 2.12 1.02 -9.25
N ARG A 75 2.32 -0.26 -9.57
CA ARG A 75 2.34 -1.39 -8.64
C ARG A 75 3.76 -1.89 -8.38
N THR A 76 4.61 -1.80 -9.40
CA THR A 76 6.00 -2.26 -9.33
C THR A 76 6.94 -1.14 -9.71
N LEU A 77 7.93 -0.89 -8.85
CA LEU A 77 9.02 0.03 -9.11
C LEU A 77 10.34 -0.74 -9.14
N ILE A 78 11.14 -0.54 -10.18
CA ILE A 78 12.50 -1.04 -10.26
C ILE A 78 13.44 0.15 -10.38
N LEU A 79 14.36 0.30 -9.43
CA LEU A 79 15.35 1.36 -9.38
C LEU A 79 16.75 0.76 -9.57
N PHE A 80 17.45 1.22 -10.60
CA PHE A 80 18.87 0.92 -10.80
C PHE A 80 19.70 2.15 -10.47
N PHE A 81 20.55 2.03 -9.44
CA PHE A 81 21.56 3.02 -9.12
C PHE A 81 22.96 2.55 -9.53
N PRO A 82 23.80 3.42 -10.10
CA PRO A 82 25.19 3.11 -10.39
C PRO A 82 25.95 2.87 -9.09
N ARG A 83 26.89 1.92 -9.12
CA ARG A 83 27.70 1.59 -7.94
C ARG A 83 28.63 2.75 -7.57
N GLY A 84 28.72 3.07 -6.28
CA GLY A 84 29.58 4.13 -5.76
C GLY A 84 29.07 5.55 -6.01
N SER A 85 27.80 5.72 -6.34
CA SER A 85 27.21 7.03 -6.67
C SER A 85 26.91 7.92 -5.45
N GLY A 86 26.96 7.39 -4.22
CA GLY A 86 26.68 8.17 -3.00
C GLY A 86 25.24 8.67 -2.91
N TYR A 87 24.30 8.00 -3.58
CA TYR A 87 22.89 8.39 -3.59
C TYR A 87 22.19 8.03 -2.28
N ASP A 88 21.41 8.97 -1.77
CA ASP A 88 20.61 8.79 -0.55
C ASP A 88 19.33 8.00 -0.85
N LEU A 89 19.11 6.91 -0.11
CA LEU A 89 17.93 6.07 -0.24
C LEU A 89 16.79 6.47 0.72
N ALA A 90 16.97 7.48 1.58
CA ALA A 90 15.90 7.96 2.47
C ALA A 90 14.60 8.35 1.75
N PRO A 91 14.62 8.99 0.55
CA PRO A 91 13.39 9.24 -0.21
C PRO A 91 12.66 7.96 -0.62
N VAL A 92 13.40 6.90 -0.95
CA VAL A 92 12.84 5.58 -1.29
C VAL A 92 12.19 4.95 -0.07
N ALA A 93 12.79 5.09 1.13
CA ALA A 93 12.18 4.58 2.36
C ALA A 93 10.87 5.32 2.67
N GLY A 94 10.89 6.66 2.55
CA GLY A 94 9.69 7.48 2.68
C GLY A 94 8.56 7.09 1.71
N LEU A 95 8.91 6.77 0.46
CA LEU A 95 7.95 6.22 -0.51
C LEU A 95 7.30 4.92 -0.03
N LEU A 96 8.09 4.00 0.52
CA LEU A 96 7.57 2.71 1.01
C LEU A 96 6.63 2.86 2.20
N TYR A 97 6.79 3.89 3.03
CA TYR A 97 5.84 4.15 4.12
C TYR A 97 4.53 4.75 3.62
N ARG A 98 4.59 5.65 2.63
CA ARG A 98 3.44 6.46 2.21
C ARG A 98 2.61 5.86 1.07
N SER A 99 3.25 5.14 0.14
CA SER A 99 2.55 4.65 -1.05
C SER A 99 1.46 3.66 -0.68
N ARG A 100 0.24 3.84 -1.19
CA ARG A 100 -0.85 2.88 -1.03
C ARG A 100 -1.03 1.95 -2.24
N GLY A 101 -0.32 2.25 -3.32
CA GLY A 101 -0.40 1.54 -4.60
C GLY A 101 0.79 0.65 -4.89
N LEU A 102 1.98 1.01 -4.39
CA LEU A 102 3.21 0.27 -4.63
C LEU A 102 3.19 -1.05 -3.87
N ARG A 103 3.43 -2.13 -4.61
CA ARG A 103 3.40 -3.51 -4.13
C ARG A 103 4.79 -4.14 -4.07
N LYS A 104 5.59 -3.83 -5.09
CA LYS A 104 6.92 -4.41 -5.26
C LYS A 104 7.94 -3.31 -5.53
N LEU A 105 9.02 -3.34 -4.76
CA LEU A 105 10.23 -2.59 -5.06
C LEU A 105 11.35 -3.58 -5.39
N THR A 106 12.06 -3.32 -6.48
CA THR A 106 13.35 -3.96 -6.75
C THR A 106 14.41 -2.88 -6.87
N LEU A 107 15.50 -3.02 -6.14
CA LEU A 107 16.50 -1.97 -5.98
C LEU A 107 17.91 -2.53 -6.20
N THR A 108 18.70 -1.85 -7.04
CA THR A 108 20.16 -1.97 -7.02
C THR A 108 20.71 -0.87 -6.14
N PRO A 109 21.21 -1.16 -4.92
CA PRO A 109 21.74 -0.13 -4.05
C PRO A 109 23.00 0.52 -4.65
N PRO A 110 23.22 1.82 -4.40
CA PRO A 110 24.40 2.53 -4.90
C PRO A 110 25.69 2.03 -4.22
N ASP A 111 25.65 1.80 -2.91
CA ASP A 111 26.76 1.28 -2.14
C ASP A 111 26.27 0.54 -0.88
N GLU A 112 27.19 -0.08 -0.15
CA GLU A 112 26.86 -0.87 1.02
C GLU A 112 26.39 -0.04 2.22
N GLU A 113 26.86 1.19 2.36
CA GLU A 113 26.55 2.07 3.49
C GLU A 113 25.13 2.62 3.36
N ALA A 114 24.79 3.16 2.19
CA ALA A 114 23.44 3.58 1.85
C ALA A 114 22.45 2.41 1.95
N PHE A 115 22.85 1.20 1.52
CA PHE A 115 22.01 0.02 1.68
C PHE A 115 21.79 -0.35 3.15
N ALA A 116 22.83 -0.34 3.98
CA ALA A 116 22.71 -0.66 5.41
C ALA A 116 21.81 0.37 6.13
N ALA A 117 21.99 1.66 5.84
CA ALA A 117 21.14 2.73 6.37
C ALA A 117 19.68 2.56 5.93
N PHE A 118 19.44 2.27 4.66
CA PHE A 118 18.11 2.00 4.12
C PHE A 118 17.41 0.82 4.80
N ILE A 119 18.12 -0.29 5.01
CA ILE A 119 17.55 -1.47 5.69
C ILE A 119 17.25 -1.17 7.15
N THR A 120 18.13 -0.45 7.84
CA THR A 120 17.87 -0.01 9.22
C THR A 120 16.66 0.92 9.29
N GLU A 121 16.51 1.85 8.34
CA GLU A 121 15.33 2.70 8.24
C GLU A 121 14.06 1.84 8.07
N LEU A 122 14.04 0.93 7.08
CA LEU A 122 12.88 0.07 6.82
C LEU A 122 12.51 -0.89 7.95
N SER A 123 13.43 -1.20 8.86
CA SER A 123 13.15 -2.04 10.02
C SER A 123 12.27 -1.36 11.09
N LYS A 124 12.05 -0.04 10.96
CA LYS A 124 11.17 0.73 11.84
C LYS A 124 9.68 0.33 11.65
N PRO A 125 8.83 0.49 12.69
CA PRO A 125 7.45 0.00 12.70
C PRO A 125 6.52 0.62 11.65
N GLU A 126 6.88 1.74 11.04
CA GLU A 126 6.12 2.46 10.03
C GLU A 126 5.82 1.58 8.81
N LEU A 127 6.75 0.69 8.42
CA LEU A 127 6.53 -0.24 7.31
C LEU A 127 5.41 -1.23 7.62
N ALA A 128 5.23 -1.62 8.89
CA ALA A 128 4.20 -2.58 9.30
C ALA A 128 2.77 -2.03 9.16
N ASN A 129 2.63 -0.71 9.07
CA ASN A 129 1.35 -0.04 8.81
C ASN A 129 1.06 0.14 7.32
N ASN A 130 2.02 -0.17 6.45
CA ASN A 130 1.82 -0.18 5.01
C ASN A 130 1.45 -1.59 4.53
N TYR A 131 0.17 -1.83 4.27
CA TYR A 131 -0.32 -3.12 3.77
C TYR A 131 -0.26 -3.25 2.23
N SER A 132 0.16 -2.21 1.50
CA SER A 132 0.33 -2.29 0.04
C SER A 132 1.61 -3.00 -0.33
N MET A 133 2.68 -2.84 0.45
CA MET A 133 3.95 -3.47 0.17
C MET A 133 3.90 -4.97 0.44
N GLN A 134 4.24 -5.74 -0.59
CA GLN A 134 4.20 -7.20 -0.58
C GLN A 134 5.55 -7.81 -0.91
N ASP A 135 6.41 -7.13 -1.67
CA ASP A 135 7.69 -7.69 -2.12
C ASP A 135 8.80 -6.63 -2.15
N LEU A 136 10.00 -7.02 -1.70
CA LEU A 136 11.18 -6.18 -1.69
C LEU A 136 12.38 -7.04 -2.10
N ALA A 137 12.97 -6.71 -3.24
CA ALA A 137 14.07 -7.46 -3.82
C ALA A 137 15.28 -6.55 -4.07
N PHE A 138 16.47 -7.14 -3.97
CA PHE A 138 17.73 -6.43 -4.17
C PHE A 138 18.60 -7.19 -5.16
N PHE A 139 19.20 -6.49 -6.11
CA PHE A 139 20.09 -7.10 -7.10
C PHE A 139 21.49 -7.43 -6.57
N SER A 140 21.82 -7.02 -5.34
CA SER A 140 23.11 -7.29 -4.73
C SER A 140 22.97 -8.31 -3.58
N PRO A 141 23.80 -9.37 -3.53
CA PRO A 141 23.74 -10.40 -2.49
C PRO A 141 24.33 -9.94 -1.14
N VAL A 142 24.45 -8.64 -0.87
CA VAL A 142 25.10 -8.12 0.36
C VAL A 142 24.41 -8.70 1.59
N TYR A 143 25.14 -9.49 2.37
CA TYR A 143 24.67 -10.24 3.54
C TYR A 143 24.62 -9.42 4.83
N LYS A 144 24.91 -8.11 4.78
CA LYS A 144 24.80 -7.23 5.95
C LYS A 144 23.34 -7.10 6.39
N LYS A 145 23.13 -6.87 7.69
CA LYS A 145 21.82 -6.57 8.30
C LYS A 145 20.78 -7.67 8.12
N MET A 146 21.21 -8.94 8.24
CA MET A 146 20.33 -10.10 8.03
C MET A 146 19.10 -10.09 8.96
N THR A 147 19.29 -9.76 10.24
CA THR A 147 18.18 -9.68 11.20
C THR A 147 17.13 -8.66 10.79
N GLU A 148 17.56 -7.46 10.41
CA GLU A 148 16.66 -6.41 9.92
C GLU A 148 15.98 -6.82 8.60
N ARG A 149 16.69 -7.50 7.70
CA ARG A 149 16.11 -8.04 6.46
C ARG A 149 15.04 -9.09 6.73
N LEU A 150 15.27 -10.00 7.68
CA LEU A 150 14.30 -11.00 8.10
C LEU A 150 13.07 -10.31 8.72
N ALA A 151 13.26 -9.31 9.56
CA ALA A 151 12.15 -8.52 10.12
C ALA A 151 11.30 -7.85 9.03
N ILE A 152 11.93 -7.27 8.01
CA ILE A 152 11.23 -6.70 6.85
C ILE A 152 10.48 -7.79 6.08
N GLN A 153 11.11 -8.94 5.82
CA GLN A 153 10.46 -10.07 5.14
C GLN A 153 9.25 -10.59 5.91
N ASP A 154 9.33 -10.69 7.23
CA ASP A 154 8.22 -11.09 8.09
C ASP A 154 7.04 -10.11 7.99
N ILE A 155 7.30 -8.81 7.93
CA ILE A 155 6.27 -7.78 7.69
C ILE A 155 5.59 -8.03 6.32
N LEU A 156 6.38 -8.19 5.26
CA LEU A 156 5.85 -8.42 3.90
C LEU A 156 5.06 -9.72 3.81
N LEU A 157 5.49 -10.78 4.48
CA LEU A 157 4.77 -12.06 4.57
C LEU A 157 3.42 -11.90 5.30
N LYS A 158 3.39 -11.14 6.41
CA LYS A 158 2.16 -10.83 7.13
C LYS A 158 1.20 -10.02 6.25
N ASN A 159 1.70 -9.04 5.49
CA ASN A 159 0.91 -8.26 4.55
C ASN A 159 0.28 -9.15 3.45
N ARG A 160 1.03 -10.11 2.91
CA ARG A 160 0.51 -11.12 1.94
C ARG A 160 -0.59 -11.97 2.55
N ALA A 161 -0.38 -12.44 3.78
CA ALA A 161 -1.36 -13.24 4.49
C ALA A 161 -2.65 -12.45 4.77
N LEU A 162 -2.54 -11.16 5.13
CA LEU A 162 -3.69 -10.27 5.33
C LEU A 162 -4.50 -10.09 4.05
N ALA A 163 -3.85 -9.79 2.92
CA ALA A 163 -4.53 -9.65 1.63
C ALA A 163 -5.30 -10.92 1.24
N LYS A 164 -4.68 -12.10 1.40
CA LYS A 164 -5.32 -13.41 1.17
C LYS A 164 -6.56 -13.64 2.03
N ARG A 165 -6.48 -13.29 3.32
CA ARG A 165 -7.61 -13.45 4.26
C ARG A 165 -8.74 -12.48 3.93
N ALA A 166 -8.41 -11.24 3.58
CA ALA A 166 -9.38 -10.26 3.13
C ALA A 166 -10.07 -10.68 1.83
N ALA A 167 -9.33 -11.27 0.88
CA ALA A 167 -9.92 -11.82 -0.34
C ALA A 167 -10.95 -12.91 -0.01
N ARG A 168 -10.65 -13.82 0.93
CA ARG A 168 -11.62 -14.82 1.42
C ARG A 168 -12.88 -14.19 2.02
N PHE A 169 -12.75 -13.07 2.74
CA PHE A 169 -13.92 -12.35 3.24
C PHE A 169 -14.82 -11.86 2.12
N VAL A 170 -14.21 -11.26 1.09
CA VAL A 170 -14.91 -10.75 -0.08
C VAL A 170 -15.59 -11.88 -0.86
N THR A 171 -14.93 -13.03 -1.01
CA THR A 171 -15.48 -14.18 -1.76
C THR A 171 -16.47 -15.03 -0.96
N GLY A 172 -16.62 -14.80 0.35
CA GLY A 172 -17.76 -15.32 1.11
C GLY A 172 -17.48 -15.89 2.49
N THR A 173 -16.22 -16.05 2.91
CA THR A 173 -15.88 -16.49 4.28
C THR A 173 -16.10 -15.35 5.27
N ARG A 174 -17.23 -15.35 5.98
CA ARG A 174 -17.65 -14.25 6.86
C ARG A 174 -17.44 -14.55 8.33
N VAL A 175 -16.17 -14.66 8.74
CA VAL A 175 -15.78 -14.78 10.15
C VAL A 175 -15.01 -13.53 10.62
N LYS A 176 -15.01 -13.28 11.93
CA LYS A 176 -14.36 -12.11 12.55
C LYS A 176 -12.94 -11.88 12.04
N TYR A 177 -12.14 -12.94 12.02
CA TYR A 177 -10.73 -12.90 11.60
C TYR A 177 -10.51 -12.46 10.15
N THR A 178 -11.32 -12.94 9.21
CA THR A 178 -11.22 -12.53 7.79
C THR A 178 -11.78 -11.13 7.58
N ALA A 179 -12.79 -10.74 8.37
CA ALA A 179 -13.35 -9.40 8.35
C ALA A 179 -12.37 -8.35 8.92
N ASP A 180 -11.63 -8.68 9.98
CA ASP A 180 -10.56 -7.83 10.54
C ASP A 180 -9.44 -7.60 9.50
N ALA A 181 -9.02 -8.66 8.82
CA ALA A 181 -8.06 -8.54 7.72
C ALA A 181 -8.59 -7.62 6.60
N PHE A 182 -9.87 -7.77 6.24
CA PHE A 182 -10.51 -6.90 5.25
C PHE A 182 -10.55 -5.43 5.71
N GLU A 183 -10.92 -5.14 6.96
CA GLU A 183 -10.96 -3.78 7.50
C GLU A 183 -9.60 -3.06 7.40
N LYS A 184 -8.49 -3.81 7.53
CA LYS A 184 -7.12 -3.29 7.38
C LYS A 184 -6.73 -3.00 5.93
N VAL A 185 -7.14 -3.85 4.99
CA VAL A 185 -6.60 -3.82 3.61
C VAL A 185 -7.58 -3.35 2.54
N CYS A 186 -8.86 -3.09 2.87
CA CYS A 186 -9.90 -2.75 1.89
C CYS A 186 -9.62 -1.48 1.06
N ASN A 187 -8.81 -0.56 1.59
CA ASN A 187 -8.42 0.67 0.91
C ASN A 187 -7.13 0.55 0.08
N PHE A 188 -6.55 -0.65 0.00
CA PHE A 188 -5.30 -0.91 -0.71
C PHE A 188 -5.54 -1.73 -1.96
N THR A 189 -4.74 -1.46 -2.99
CA THR A 189 -4.87 -2.10 -4.30
C THR A 189 -4.40 -3.56 -4.29
N THR A 190 -3.68 -3.97 -3.25
CA THR A 190 -3.27 -5.37 -3.03
C THR A 190 -4.45 -6.31 -2.92
N LEU A 191 -5.58 -5.86 -2.37
CA LEU A 191 -6.78 -6.67 -2.30
C LEU A 191 -7.41 -6.88 -3.68
N VAL A 192 -7.39 -5.85 -4.53
CA VAL A 192 -7.87 -5.94 -5.92
C VAL A 192 -7.05 -7.00 -6.66
N ASP A 193 -5.71 -6.86 -6.63
CA ASP A 193 -4.81 -7.81 -7.29
C ASP A 193 -5.01 -9.25 -6.78
N GLU A 194 -5.18 -9.43 -5.46
CA GLU A 194 -5.39 -10.76 -4.87
C GLU A 194 -6.72 -11.36 -5.32
N LEU A 195 -7.78 -10.56 -5.45
CA LEU A 195 -9.07 -11.03 -5.98
C LEU A 195 -8.99 -11.41 -7.45
N GLN A 196 -8.29 -10.61 -8.28
CA GLN A 196 -8.05 -10.99 -9.68
C GLN A 196 -7.29 -12.32 -9.77
N ALA A 197 -6.31 -12.54 -8.89
CA ALA A 197 -5.49 -13.74 -8.88
C ALA A 197 -6.22 -14.99 -8.32
N THR A 198 -7.10 -14.82 -7.33
CA THR A 198 -7.72 -15.95 -6.60
C THR A 198 -9.14 -16.25 -7.03
N ALA A 199 -9.90 -15.24 -7.46
CA ALA A 199 -11.28 -15.36 -7.91
C ALA A 199 -11.42 -15.24 -9.45
N PHE A 200 -10.32 -14.98 -10.17
CA PHE A 200 -10.29 -14.85 -11.64
C PHE A 200 -11.27 -13.80 -12.18
N VAL A 201 -11.46 -12.72 -11.42
CA VAL A 201 -12.33 -11.59 -11.78
C VAL A 201 -11.55 -10.44 -12.39
N GLU A 202 -12.23 -9.59 -13.15
CA GLU A 202 -11.65 -8.37 -13.71
C GLU A 202 -11.46 -7.28 -12.65
N GLU A 203 -10.61 -6.29 -12.93
CA GLU A 203 -10.26 -5.23 -11.97
C GLU A 203 -11.49 -4.43 -11.50
N ALA A 204 -12.42 -4.14 -12.42
CA ALA A 204 -13.66 -3.43 -12.12
C ALA A 204 -14.59 -4.25 -11.21
N GLU A 205 -14.73 -5.54 -11.50
CA GLU A 205 -15.54 -6.46 -10.70
C GLU A 205 -14.95 -6.66 -9.29
N ALA A 206 -13.63 -6.79 -9.18
CA ALA A 206 -12.94 -6.85 -7.90
C ALA A 206 -13.23 -5.59 -7.05
N LYS A 207 -13.17 -4.39 -7.65
CA LYS A 207 -13.50 -3.12 -6.96
C LYS A 207 -14.97 -3.07 -6.53
N GLU A 208 -15.88 -3.58 -7.34
CA GLU A 208 -17.31 -3.66 -6.99
C GLU A 208 -17.56 -4.62 -5.83
N LEU A 209 -16.94 -5.81 -5.85
CA LEU A 209 -17.00 -6.79 -4.76
C LEU A 209 -16.49 -6.19 -3.44
N ILE A 210 -15.33 -5.51 -3.47
CA ILE A 210 -14.78 -4.81 -2.30
C ILE A 210 -15.76 -3.74 -1.82
N SER A 211 -16.28 -2.90 -2.71
CA SER A 211 -17.20 -1.81 -2.38
C SER A 211 -18.47 -2.31 -1.70
N ARG A 212 -19.05 -3.42 -2.19
CA ARG A 212 -20.20 -4.08 -1.55
C ARG A 212 -19.87 -4.56 -0.13
N CYS A 213 -18.68 -5.12 0.08
CA CYS A 213 -18.23 -5.54 1.41
C CYS A 213 -17.97 -4.36 2.35
N VAL A 214 -17.43 -3.23 1.86
CA VAL A 214 -17.27 -2.00 2.64
C VAL A 214 -18.62 -1.48 3.12
N LEU A 215 -19.59 -1.38 2.21
CA LEU A 215 -20.95 -0.93 2.55
C LEU A 215 -21.61 -1.84 3.58
N ARG A 216 -21.42 -3.15 3.44
CA ARG A 216 -21.95 -4.13 4.39
C ARG A 216 -21.30 -4.01 5.77
N LEU A 217 -19.98 -3.84 5.85
CA LEU A 217 -19.28 -3.66 7.13
C LEU A 217 -19.54 -2.30 7.79
N ALA A 218 -20.00 -1.32 7.03
CA ALA A 218 -20.46 -0.04 7.56
C ALA A 218 -21.83 -0.15 8.24
N ASP A 219 -22.59 -1.22 7.97
CA ASP A 219 -23.79 -1.56 8.72
C ASP A 219 -23.42 -2.00 10.14
N PHE A 220 -24.07 -1.40 11.13
CA PHE A 220 -23.73 -1.62 12.53
C PHE A 220 -24.16 -3.00 13.04
N THR A 221 -25.30 -3.50 12.57
CA THR A 221 -25.79 -4.83 12.92
C THR A 221 -24.89 -5.92 12.35
N GLU A 222 -24.51 -5.82 11.06
CA GLU A 222 -23.57 -6.77 10.47
C GLU A 222 -22.21 -6.72 11.18
N PHE A 223 -21.72 -5.52 11.53
CA PHE A 223 -20.49 -5.40 12.31
C PHE A 223 -20.59 -6.15 13.65
N MET A 224 -21.65 -5.91 14.42
CA MET A 224 -21.85 -6.57 15.72
C MET A 224 -21.97 -8.09 15.58
N ARG A 225 -22.61 -8.56 14.51
CA ARG A 225 -22.73 -9.98 14.18
C ARG A 225 -21.37 -10.60 13.85
N LEU A 226 -20.58 -9.94 13.00
CA LEU A 226 -19.23 -10.39 12.65
C LEU A 226 -18.25 -10.31 13.81
N ALA A 227 -18.42 -9.33 14.69
CA ALA A 227 -17.65 -9.19 15.93
C ALA A 227 -17.99 -10.25 16.98
N GLY A 228 -19.13 -10.95 16.81
CA GLY A 228 -19.63 -11.95 17.75
C GLY A 228 -20.36 -11.36 18.96
N VAL A 229 -20.77 -10.09 18.91
CA VAL A 229 -21.49 -9.41 19.99
C VAL A 229 -22.97 -9.80 19.99
N VAL A 230 -23.56 -9.96 18.81
CA VAL A 230 -24.96 -10.37 18.63
C VAL A 230 -25.05 -11.54 17.65
N ARG A 231 -26.10 -12.36 17.77
CA ARG A 231 -26.35 -13.46 16.84
C ARG A 231 -27.06 -13.00 15.57
N ASP A 232 -28.14 -12.24 15.74
CA ASP A 232 -29.06 -11.89 14.65
C ASP A 232 -29.21 -10.37 14.50
N GLY A 233 -29.43 -9.66 15.61
CA GLY A 233 -29.68 -8.23 15.61
C GLY A 233 -29.44 -7.58 16.97
N ILE A 234 -29.51 -6.24 16.97
CA ILE A 234 -29.46 -5.45 18.21
C ILE A 234 -30.89 -5.23 18.67
N GLU A 235 -31.25 -5.88 19.77
CA GLU A 235 -32.54 -5.68 20.43
C GLU A 235 -32.27 -5.19 21.85
N CYS A 236 -32.99 -4.13 22.25
CA CYS A 236 -32.92 -3.60 23.60
C CYS A 236 -34.17 -4.05 24.36
N SER A 237 -33.98 -4.62 25.55
CA SER A 237 -35.10 -4.90 26.45
C SER A 237 -35.78 -3.59 26.86
N ALA A 238 -37.12 -3.61 26.90
CA ALA A 238 -37.91 -2.46 27.32
C ALA A 238 -37.50 -1.98 28.72
N ARG A 239 -37.44 -0.66 28.90
CA ARG A 239 -37.14 0.00 30.17
C ARG A 239 -38.14 1.12 30.42
N ASP A 240 -38.53 1.28 31.69
CA ASP A 240 -39.48 2.31 32.14
C ASP A 240 -38.78 3.59 32.63
N ASP A 241 -37.45 3.71 32.45
CA ASP A 241 -36.67 4.87 32.91
C ASP A 241 -36.60 6.03 31.90
N GLY A 242 -37.25 5.89 30.74
CA GLY A 242 -37.33 6.91 29.69
C GLY A 242 -35.99 7.26 29.04
N LYS A 243 -34.94 6.47 29.29
CA LYS A 243 -33.60 6.71 28.73
C LYS A 243 -33.47 6.10 27.35
N THR A 244 -32.88 6.85 26.42
CA THR A 244 -32.54 6.36 25.08
C THR A 244 -31.58 5.17 25.16
N GLN A 245 -31.95 4.08 24.49
CA GLN A 245 -31.14 2.88 24.35
C GLN A 245 -30.48 2.82 22.97
N LEU A 246 -29.59 1.86 22.78
CA LEU A 246 -28.88 1.68 21.51
C LEU A 246 -29.84 1.37 20.35
N GLY A 247 -30.91 0.61 20.61
CA GLY A 247 -31.95 0.28 19.63
C GLY A 247 -32.84 1.47 19.25
N ASP A 248 -32.88 2.53 20.05
CA ASP A 248 -33.65 3.75 19.76
C ASP A 248 -32.87 4.72 18.87
N LEU A 249 -31.58 4.46 18.62
CA LEU A 249 -30.75 5.34 17.81
C LEU A 249 -31.05 5.18 16.32
N PRO A 250 -31.19 6.29 15.57
CA PRO A 250 -31.28 6.21 14.12
C PRO A 250 -30.04 5.58 13.49
N ASP A 251 -30.21 4.91 12.35
CA ASP A 251 -29.13 4.27 11.59
C ASP A 251 -27.92 5.19 11.34
N LEU A 252 -28.17 6.49 11.10
CA LEU A 252 -27.10 7.46 10.90
C LEU A 252 -26.20 7.60 12.14
N CYS A 253 -26.78 7.56 13.33
CA CYS A 253 -26.05 7.60 14.60
C CYS A 253 -25.25 6.30 14.81
N LEU A 254 -25.86 5.15 14.54
CA LEU A 254 -25.19 3.84 14.62
C LEU A 254 -24.00 3.76 13.66
N ARG A 255 -24.16 4.23 12.41
CA ARG A 255 -23.06 4.33 11.43
C ARG A 255 -21.95 5.29 11.88
N ARG A 256 -22.27 6.35 12.62
CA ARG A 256 -21.24 7.23 13.22
C ARG A 256 -20.47 6.51 14.32
N ILE A 257 -21.17 5.80 15.22
CA ILE A 257 -20.54 4.99 16.28
C ILE A 257 -19.62 3.94 15.66
N ARG A 258 -20.08 3.23 14.62
CA ARG A 258 -19.30 2.23 13.87
C ARG A 258 -17.92 2.72 13.43
N ARG A 259 -17.78 4.00 13.08
CA ARG A 259 -16.49 4.57 12.60
C ARG A 259 -15.42 4.61 13.70
N PHE A 260 -15.81 4.55 14.97
CA PHE A 260 -14.91 4.56 16.11
C PHE A 260 -14.57 3.15 16.62
N LEU A 261 -15.16 2.10 16.04
CA LEU A 261 -14.94 0.72 16.46
C LEU A 261 -14.13 -0.04 15.40
N ARG A 262 -13.17 -0.86 15.83
CA ARG A 262 -12.52 -1.88 15.00
C ARG A 262 -12.95 -3.27 15.41
N LEU A 263 -12.92 -4.22 14.47
CA LEU A 263 -13.24 -5.62 14.77
C LEU A 263 -12.31 -6.21 15.83
N ASN A 264 -11.05 -5.78 15.83
CA ASN A 264 -10.03 -6.22 16.78
C ASN A 264 -10.14 -5.56 18.17
N ASP A 265 -11.00 -4.55 18.34
CA ASP A 265 -11.25 -3.91 19.65
C ASP A 265 -12.25 -4.72 20.49
N VAL A 266 -13.05 -5.56 19.83
CA VAL A 266 -13.99 -6.46 20.50
C VAL A 266 -13.23 -7.69 20.96
N LEU A 267 -13.22 -7.96 22.27
CA LEU A 267 -12.59 -9.16 22.83
C LEU A 267 -13.33 -10.40 22.34
N ASP A 268 -12.59 -11.46 22.02
CA ASP A 268 -13.22 -12.77 21.85
C ASP A 268 -13.82 -13.18 23.19
N SER A 269 -15.02 -13.76 23.15
CA SER A 269 -15.57 -14.42 24.33
C SER A 269 -14.69 -15.61 24.66
N SER A 270 -13.67 -15.40 25.50
CA SER A 270 -12.89 -16.47 26.11
C SER A 270 -13.87 -17.39 26.82
N TYR A 271 -14.05 -18.59 26.26
CA TYR A 271 -14.61 -19.73 26.97
C TYR A 271 -13.49 -20.47 27.68
#